data_AF-A0A4Q8BBQ8-F1
#
_entry.id   AF-A0A4Q8BBQ8-F1
#
_cell.length_a   1.000
_cell.length_b   1.000
_cell.length_c   1.000
_cell.angle_alpha   90.00
_cell.angle_beta   90.00
_cell.angle_gamma   90.00
#
_symmetry.space_group_name_H-M   'P 1'
#
loop_
_entity.id
_entity.type
_entity.pdbx_description
1 polymer ?
#
loop_
_entity_poly.entity_id
_entity_poly.type
_entity_poly.pdbx_seq_one_letter_code
_entity_poly.pdbx_strand_id
1 'polypeptide(L)'
;MPKTLAAGQADIGDALADMWRSVLLFIPRAIAFIVILVVGWLIARAVLKIVDAALERVGFDRWVERGGVKRALERTKYDASDILAKLAYYAVLLFTLQFAFGVWGPNAISDLIRGVVAWLPRAFVAIVIVVIAAAIANAVRDLITGALGGLSYGKILADLAAIFILALGVIAALNQVGIATTVTTPVLIAVLGTVAGILIVGVGGGLVKPMQSRWDGWLDRAAEESHAIREQRQAQGAGRSDYERQMADRSAAERTQVMSRGQESMSGARGDETQQFRRPGG
;
A
#
# COMPACT_ATOMS: atom_id res chain seq x y z
N MET A 1 -6.77 -71.89 -51.22
CA MET A 1 -5.29 -71.89 -51.10
C MET A 1 -4.70 -71.24 -52.35
N PRO A 2 -3.59 -70.47 -52.33
CA PRO A 2 -3.16 -69.40 -51.42
C PRO A 2 -2.96 -68.05 -52.18
N LYS A 3 -3.40 -66.91 -51.62
CA LYS A 3 -2.99 -65.55 -52.08
C LYS A 3 -2.20 -64.78 -51.01
N THR A 4 -1.72 -65.49 -49.99
CA THR A 4 -1.08 -64.91 -48.80
C THR A 4 0.45 -64.93 -48.84
N LEU A 5 1.06 -65.31 -49.97
CA LEU A 5 2.53 -65.38 -50.10
C LEU A 5 3.14 -64.27 -50.98
N ALA A 6 2.32 -63.38 -51.55
CA ALA A 6 2.79 -62.29 -52.43
C ALA A 6 2.97 -60.94 -51.73
N ALA A 7 2.67 -60.83 -50.43
CA ALA A 7 2.80 -59.60 -49.64
C ALA A 7 4.19 -59.42 -48.98
N GLY A 8 5.16 -60.28 -49.29
CA GLY A 8 6.50 -60.26 -48.67
C GLY A 8 7.63 -59.77 -49.58
N GLN A 9 7.37 -59.52 -50.87
CA GLN A 9 8.41 -59.17 -51.86
C GLN A 9 8.27 -57.79 -52.52
N ALA A 10 7.13 -57.11 -52.39
CA ALA A 10 6.96 -55.76 -52.91
C ALA A 10 7.49 -54.66 -51.97
N ASP A 11 7.68 -54.94 -50.68
CA ASP A 11 7.71 -53.86 -49.69
C ASP A 11 9.10 -53.42 -49.19
N ILE A 12 10.18 -54.19 -49.42
CA ILE A 12 11.51 -53.81 -48.89
C ILE A 12 12.13 -52.65 -49.68
N GLY A 13 11.99 -52.67 -51.01
CA GLY A 13 12.51 -51.61 -51.87
C GLY A 13 11.79 -50.28 -51.63
N ASP A 14 10.47 -50.33 -51.47
CA ASP A 14 9.64 -49.16 -51.18
C ASP A 14 9.89 -48.65 -49.76
N ALA A 15 10.01 -49.54 -48.77
CA ALA A 15 10.39 -49.14 -47.40
C ALA A 15 11.79 -48.49 -47.35
N LEU A 16 12.78 -49.02 -48.09
CA LEU A 16 14.11 -48.41 -48.19
C LEU A 16 14.07 -47.06 -48.91
N ALA A 17 13.25 -46.92 -49.96
CA ALA A 17 13.06 -45.66 -50.67
C ALA A 17 12.40 -44.61 -49.77
N ASP A 18 11.41 -44.98 -48.96
CA ASP A 18 10.74 -44.09 -48.00
C ASP A 18 11.64 -43.70 -46.83
N MET A 19 12.47 -44.61 -46.34
CA MET A 19 13.52 -44.29 -45.37
C MET A 19 14.54 -43.31 -45.97
N TRP A 20 14.98 -43.53 -47.21
CA TRP A 20 15.92 -42.65 -47.90
C TRP A 20 15.32 -41.25 -48.13
N ARG A 21 14.05 -41.16 -48.54
CA ARG A 21 13.31 -39.90 -48.64
C ARG A 21 13.22 -39.19 -47.30
N SER A 22 12.95 -39.92 -46.22
CA SER A 22 12.88 -39.36 -44.86
C SER A 22 14.23 -38.77 -44.42
N VAL A 23 15.34 -39.45 -44.72
CA VAL A 23 16.69 -38.95 -44.45
C VAL A 23 16.99 -37.70 -45.27
N LEU A 24 16.64 -37.69 -46.56
CA LEU A 24 16.82 -36.51 -47.43
C LEU A 24 16.01 -35.30 -46.97
N LEU A 25 14.83 -35.50 -46.37
CA LEU A 25 14.02 -34.42 -45.79
C LEU A 25 14.49 -33.98 -44.40
N PHE A 26 15.19 -34.85 -43.67
CA PHE A 26 15.77 -34.56 -42.36
C PHE A 26 16.97 -33.61 -42.45
N ILE A 27 17.85 -33.81 -43.43
CA ILE A 27 19.11 -33.04 -43.56
C ILE A 27 18.86 -31.52 -43.67
N PRO A 28 17.99 -31.01 -44.56
CA PRO A 28 17.70 -29.58 -44.66
C PRO A 28 17.15 -29.00 -43.36
N ARG A 29 16.28 -29.74 -42.66
CA ARG A 29 15.70 -29.33 -41.37
C ARG A 29 16.76 -29.28 -40.27
N ALA A 30 17.67 -30.25 -40.23
CA ALA A 30 18.79 -30.27 -39.29
C ALA A 30 19.74 -29.10 -39.50
N ILE A 31 20.03 -28.75 -40.76
CA ILE A 31 20.85 -27.56 -41.07
C ILE A 31 20.14 -26.29 -40.60
N ALA A 32 18.85 -26.12 -40.90
CA ALA A 32 18.07 -24.98 -40.44
C ALA A 32 18.05 -24.87 -38.90
N PHE A 33 17.86 -26.00 -38.20
CA PHE A 33 17.93 -26.08 -36.74
C PHE A 33 19.27 -25.56 -36.20
N ILE A 34 20.40 -26.04 -36.73
CA ILE A 34 21.74 -25.63 -36.31
C ILE A 34 21.96 -24.13 -36.59
N VAL A 35 21.55 -23.65 -37.76
CA VAL A 35 21.68 -22.22 -38.12
C VAL A 35 20.91 -21.35 -37.14
N ILE A 36 19.68 -21.71 -36.79
CA ILE A 36 18.87 -20.96 -35.80
C ILE A 36 19.58 -20.94 -34.44
N LEU A 37 20.12 -22.08 -33.98
CA LEU A 37 20.85 -22.14 -32.71
C LEU A 37 22.09 -21.24 -32.70
N VAL A 38 22.88 -21.25 -33.76
CA VAL A 38 24.10 -20.42 -33.87
C VAL A 38 23.74 -18.94 -33.86
N VAL A 39 22.76 -18.55 -34.68
CA VAL A 39 22.31 -17.15 -34.76
C VAL A 39 21.71 -16.69 -33.43
N GLY A 40 20.84 -17.49 -32.82
CA GLY A 40 20.22 -17.11 -31.56
C GLY A 40 21.19 -17.12 -30.38
N TRP A 41 22.23 -17.97 -30.38
CA TRP A 41 23.31 -17.88 -29.40
C TRP A 41 24.09 -16.57 -29.51
N LEU A 42 24.40 -16.11 -30.73
CA LEU A 42 25.03 -14.81 -30.97
C LEU A 42 24.15 -13.66 -30.45
N ILE A 43 22.84 -13.71 -30.75
CA ILE A 43 21.86 -12.73 -30.26
C ILE A 43 21.79 -12.75 -28.73
N ALA A 44 21.69 -13.93 -28.11
CA ALA A 44 21.65 -14.05 -26.65
C ALA A 44 22.88 -13.41 -26.00
N ARG A 45 24.08 -13.62 -26.57
CA ARG A 45 25.32 -13.02 -26.07
C ARG A 45 25.36 -11.50 -26.25
N ALA A 46 24.75 -10.97 -27.31
CA ALA A 46 24.59 -9.53 -27.48
C ALA A 46 23.62 -8.95 -26.44
N VAL A 47 22.47 -9.60 -26.24
CA VAL A 47 21.46 -9.20 -25.24
C VAL A 47 22.05 -9.22 -23.83
N LEU A 48 22.85 -10.23 -23.48
CA LEU A 48 23.56 -10.29 -22.20
C LEU A 48 24.32 -8.98 -21.94
N LYS A 49 25.18 -8.57 -22.88
CA LYS A 49 25.99 -7.34 -22.75
C LYS A 49 25.14 -6.07 -22.66
N ILE A 50 24.06 -6.01 -23.43
CA ILE A 50 23.16 -4.84 -23.45
C ILE A 50 22.42 -4.72 -22.12
N VAL A 51 21.86 -5.81 -21.63
CA VAL A 51 21.10 -5.84 -20.37
C VAL A 51 22.02 -5.56 -19.19
N ASP A 52 23.21 -6.17 -19.17
CA ASP A 52 24.22 -5.93 -18.15
C ASP A 52 24.62 -4.45 -18.07
N ALA A 53 25.03 -3.86 -19.20
CA ALA A 53 25.38 -2.44 -19.27
C ALA A 53 24.20 -1.52 -18.92
N ALA A 54 22.96 -1.89 -19.27
CA ALA A 54 21.78 -1.11 -18.93
C ALA A 54 21.50 -1.16 -17.41
N LEU A 55 21.61 -2.34 -16.78
CA LEU A 55 21.38 -2.54 -15.35
C LEU A 55 22.45 -1.85 -14.49
N GLU A 56 23.72 -1.93 -14.89
CA GLU A 56 24.80 -1.17 -14.26
C GLU A 56 24.56 0.34 -14.36
N ARG A 57 24.13 0.82 -15.54
CA ARG A 57 23.91 2.26 -15.79
C ARG A 57 22.76 2.84 -14.97
N VAL A 58 21.68 2.09 -14.77
CA VAL A 58 20.60 2.51 -13.83
C VAL A 58 21.02 2.35 -12.36
N GLY A 59 22.16 1.70 -12.10
CA GLY A 59 22.68 1.44 -10.78
C GLY A 59 21.83 0.45 -10.01
N PHE A 60 21.26 -0.56 -10.68
CA PHE A 60 20.36 -1.56 -10.10
C PHE A 60 20.95 -2.18 -8.83
N ASP A 61 22.26 -2.45 -8.83
CA ASP A 61 22.95 -2.98 -7.67
C ASP A 61 22.81 -2.08 -6.44
N ARG A 62 22.90 -0.76 -6.58
CA ARG A 62 22.69 0.17 -5.46
C ARG A 62 21.27 0.14 -4.91
N TRP A 63 20.27 -0.12 -5.75
CA TRP A 63 18.88 -0.26 -5.29
C TRP A 63 18.69 -1.56 -4.50
N VAL A 64 19.30 -2.64 -4.96
CA VAL A 64 19.28 -3.95 -4.28
C VAL A 64 20.10 -3.94 -2.99
N GLU A 65 21.23 -3.24 -2.98
CA GLU A 65 22.08 -3.05 -1.80
C GLU A 65 21.36 -2.29 -0.70
N ARG A 66 20.71 -1.17 -1.03
CA ARG A 66 19.87 -0.39 -0.09
C ARG A 66 18.65 -1.19 0.38
N GLY A 67 18.18 -2.14 -0.43
CA GLY A 67 17.14 -3.11 -0.09
C GLY A 67 17.59 -4.19 0.89
N GLY A 68 18.81 -4.18 1.45
CA GLY A 68 19.21 -5.14 2.49
C GLY A 68 19.34 -6.59 2.00
N VAL A 69 19.10 -6.81 0.70
CA VAL A 69 19.34 -8.06 -0.04
C VAL A 69 20.84 -8.36 -0.14
N LYS A 70 21.69 -7.34 0.10
CA LYS A 70 23.15 -7.45 0.13
C LYS A 70 23.64 -8.61 1.00
N ARG A 71 23.11 -8.80 2.21
CA ARG A 71 23.55 -9.91 3.10
C ARG A 71 23.24 -11.30 2.54
N ALA A 72 22.20 -11.40 1.70
CA ALA A 72 21.84 -12.66 1.03
C ALA A 72 22.73 -12.90 -0.20
N LEU A 73 23.13 -11.84 -0.91
CA LEU A 73 23.99 -11.92 -2.11
C LEU A 73 25.49 -11.90 -1.80
N GLU A 74 25.92 -11.39 -0.64
CA GLU A 74 27.32 -11.31 -0.20
C GLU A 74 28.04 -12.67 -0.14
N ARG A 75 27.27 -13.76 -0.06
CA ARG A 75 27.81 -15.13 -0.13
C ARG A 75 28.08 -15.63 -1.55
N THR A 76 27.77 -14.82 -2.56
CA THR A 76 27.90 -15.13 -3.99
C THR A 76 28.84 -14.13 -4.66
N LYS A 77 29.64 -14.58 -5.62
CA LYS A 77 30.54 -13.71 -6.41
C LYS A 77 29.83 -12.88 -7.49
N TYR A 78 28.50 -12.86 -7.50
CA TYR A 78 27.69 -12.26 -8.56
C TYR A 78 26.85 -11.13 -7.99
N ASP A 79 26.83 -10.00 -8.69
CA ASP A 79 25.97 -8.87 -8.36
C ASP A 79 24.53 -9.11 -8.83
N ALA A 80 23.60 -8.26 -8.40
CA ALA A 80 22.18 -8.46 -8.72
C ALA A 80 21.94 -8.24 -10.23
N SER A 81 22.62 -7.25 -10.82
CA SER A 81 22.67 -6.98 -12.25
C SER A 81 23.14 -8.19 -13.06
N ASP A 82 24.24 -8.83 -12.67
CA ASP A 82 24.78 -10.05 -13.30
C ASP A 82 23.74 -11.17 -13.39
N ILE A 83 23.00 -11.38 -12.29
CA ILE A 83 22.00 -12.45 -12.19
C ILE A 83 20.86 -12.17 -13.17
N LEU A 84 20.38 -10.91 -13.23
CA LEU A 84 19.34 -10.52 -14.18
C LEU A 84 19.82 -10.57 -15.64
N ALA A 85 21.05 -10.15 -15.91
CA ALA A 85 21.64 -10.21 -17.24
C ALA A 85 21.76 -11.66 -17.73
N LYS A 86 22.22 -12.57 -16.86
CA LYS A 86 22.24 -14.02 -17.15
C LYS A 86 20.83 -14.59 -17.34
N LEU A 87 19.87 -14.16 -16.54
CA LEU A 87 18.48 -14.58 -16.72
C LEU A 87 17.95 -14.15 -18.10
N ALA A 88 18.25 -12.92 -18.54
CA ALA A 88 17.91 -12.46 -19.89
C ALA A 88 18.64 -13.25 -20.99
N TYR A 89 19.91 -13.59 -20.80
CA TYR A 89 20.65 -14.47 -21.71
C TYR A 89 19.96 -15.84 -21.87
N TYR A 90 19.66 -16.51 -20.76
CA TYR A 90 18.99 -17.81 -20.79
C TYR A 90 17.56 -17.71 -21.33
N ALA A 91 16.86 -16.60 -21.09
CA ALA A 91 15.56 -16.33 -21.69
C ALA A 91 15.65 -16.31 -23.23
N VAL A 92 16.56 -15.53 -23.80
CA VAL A 92 16.77 -15.47 -25.25
C VAL A 92 17.21 -16.81 -25.81
N LEU A 93 18.05 -17.54 -25.08
CA LEU A 93 18.47 -18.89 -25.47
C LEU A 93 17.29 -19.87 -25.49
N LEU A 94 16.38 -19.79 -24.51
CA LEU A 94 15.15 -20.58 -24.48
C LEU A 94 14.21 -20.26 -25.66
N PHE A 95 14.03 -18.98 -25.98
CA PHE A 95 13.28 -18.56 -27.18
C PHE A 95 13.92 -19.12 -28.46
N THR A 96 15.25 -19.02 -28.56
CA THR A 96 16.00 -19.58 -29.69
C THR A 96 15.78 -21.08 -29.80
N LEU A 97 15.86 -21.80 -28.68
CA LEU A 97 15.66 -23.23 -28.62
C LEU A 97 14.23 -23.60 -29.03
N GLN A 98 13.23 -22.83 -28.61
CA GLN A 98 11.84 -22.99 -29.04
C GLN A 98 11.69 -22.85 -30.56
N PHE A 99 12.29 -21.82 -31.15
CA PHE A 99 12.24 -21.61 -32.60
C PHE A 99 12.98 -22.70 -33.37
N ALA A 100 14.14 -23.13 -32.86
CA ALA A 100 14.91 -24.21 -33.46
C ALA A 100 14.08 -25.51 -33.46
N PHE A 101 13.54 -25.91 -32.31
CA PHE A 101 12.69 -27.11 -32.23
C PHE A 101 11.39 -26.99 -33.04
N GLY A 102 10.91 -25.78 -33.28
CA GLY A 102 9.74 -25.52 -34.14
C GLY A 102 9.93 -25.94 -35.60
N VAL A 103 11.16 -26.03 -36.10
CA VAL A 103 11.47 -26.51 -37.47
C VAL A 103 11.02 -27.96 -37.67
N TRP A 104 10.94 -28.74 -36.59
CA TRP A 104 10.52 -30.14 -36.61
C TRP A 104 8.99 -30.31 -36.50
N GLY A 105 8.25 -29.21 -36.35
CA GLY A 105 6.80 -29.23 -36.11
C GLY A 105 6.43 -29.39 -34.63
N PRO A 106 5.14 -29.60 -34.31
CA PRO A 106 4.66 -29.76 -32.94
C PRO A 106 5.32 -30.96 -32.26
N ASN A 107 5.98 -30.74 -31.13
CA ASN A 107 6.64 -31.80 -30.37
C ASN A 107 6.66 -31.48 -28.87
N ALA A 108 6.68 -32.52 -28.03
CA ALA A 108 6.63 -32.39 -26.58
C ALA A 108 7.77 -31.53 -26.01
N ILE A 109 8.96 -31.54 -26.62
CA ILE A 109 10.10 -30.73 -26.20
C ILE A 109 9.79 -29.24 -26.40
N SER A 110 9.22 -28.87 -27.55
CA SER A 110 8.80 -27.50 -27.85
C SER A 110 7.70 -27.01 -26.91
N ASP A 111 6.80 -27.91 -26.48
CA ASP A 111 5.74 -27.58 -25.52
C ASP A 111 6.31 -27.33 -24.12
N LEU A 112 7.26 -28.15 -23.67
CA LEU A 112 7.97 -27.94 -22.41
C LEU A 112 8.74 -26.60 -22.42
N ILE A 113 9.48 -26.33 -23.50
CA ILE A 113 10.20 -25.06 -23.65
C ILE A 113 9.23 -23.89 -23.67
N ARG A 114 8.11 -23.99 -24.39
CA ARG A 114 7.07 -22.95 -24.41
C ARG A 114 6.51 -22.69 -23.01
N GLY A 115 6.32 -23.71 -22.20
CA GLY A 115 5.93 -23.58 -20.79
C GLY A 115 6.95 -22.77 -19.97
N VAL A 116 8.24 -23.10 -20.09
CA VAL A 116 9.33 -22.36 -19.42
C VAL A 116 9.42 -20.92 -19.93
N VAL A 117 9.28 -20.71 -21.24
CA VAL A 117 9.28 -19.37 -21.85
C VAL A 117 8.12 -18.52 -21.35
N ALA A 118 6.91 -19.10 -21.25
CA ALA A 118 5.74 -18.42 -20.69
C ALA A 118 5.87 -18.12 -19.18
N TRP A 119 6.76 -18.82 -18.49
CA TRP A 119 7.08 -18.59 -17.08
C TRP A 119 8.07 -17.44 -16.86
N LEU A 120 8.91 -17.11 -17.85
CA LEU A 120 9.92 -16.01 -17.74
C LEU A 120 9.31 -14.64 -17.39
N PRO A 121 8.20 -14.18 -18.01
CA PRO A 121 7.58 -12.91 -17.61
C PRO A 121 7.15 -12.90 -16.14
N ARG A 122 6.65 -14.04 -15.63
CA ARG A 122 6.26 -14.17 -14.22
C ARG A 122 7.47 -14.10 -13.31
N ALA A 123 8.57 -14.76 -13.67
CA ALA A 123 9.83 -14.67 -12.94
C ALA A 123 10.38 -13.24 -12.89
N PHE A 124 10.29 -12.49 -13.99
CA PHE A 124 10.67 -11.07 -14.01
C PHE A 124 9.85 -10.23 -13.02
N VAL A 125 8.52 -10.35 -13.06
CA VAL A 125 7.63 -9.64 -12.12
C VAL A 125 7.94 -10.03 -10.67
N ALA A 126 8.24 -11.30 -10.41
CA ALA A 126 8.60 -11.77 -9.07
C ALA A 126 9.90 -11.14 -8.56
N ILE A 127 10.93 -11.03 -9.40
CA ILE A 127 12.18 -10.32 -9.06
C ILE A 127 11.88 -8.86 -8.70
N VAL A 128 11.06 -8.18 -9.52
CA VAL A 128 10.66 -6.78 -9.25
C VAL A 128 9.93 -6.66 -7.91
N ILE A 129 9.02 -7.58 -7.58
CA ILE A 129 8.32 -7.62 -6.28
C ILE A 129 9.32 -7.76 -5.13
N VAL A 130 10.30 -8.67 -5.23
CA VAL A 130 11.32 -8.85 -4.19
C VAL A 130 12.12 -7.57 -3.97
N VAL A 131 12.56 -6.91 -5.06
CA VAL A 131 13.34 -5.67 -4.97
C VAL A 131 12.53 -4.56 -4.29
N ILE A 132 11.26 -4.38 -4.68
CA ILE A 132 10.38 -3.36 -4.10
C ILE A 132 10.11 -3.66 -2.61
N ALA A 133 9.77 -4.90 -2.28
CA ALA A 133 9.50 -5.29 -0.90
C ALA A 133 10.74 -5.10 -0.01
N ALA A 134 11.92 -5.42 -0.52
CA ALA A 134 13.18 -5.22 0.18
C ALA A 134 13.50 -3.74 0.39
N ALA A 135 13.25 -2.88 -0.60
CA ALA A 135 13.38 -1.43 -0.45
C ALA A 135 12.42 -0.88 0.63
N ILE A 136 11.16 -1.30 0.61
CA ILE A 136 10.16 -0.91 1.62
C ILE A 136 10.58 -1.39 3.01
N ALA A 137 11.05 -2.64 3.14
CA ALA A 137 11.48 -3.20 4.42
C ALA A 137 12.59 -2.37 5.07
N ASN A 138 13.58 -1.88 4.30
CA ASN A 138 14.64 -1.03 4.86
C ASN A 138 14.16 0.37 5.16
N ALA A 139 13.33 0.97 4.30
CA ALA A 139 12.74 2.28 4.60
C ALA A 139 11.94 2.24 5.91
N VAL A 140 11.16 1.19 6.15
CA VAL A 140 10.42 0.98 7.40
C VAL A 140 11.37 0.75 8.57
N ARG A 141 12.42 -0.05 8.38
CA ARG A 141 13.45 -0.28 9.40
C ARG A 141 14.11 1.02 9.87
N ASP A 142 14.51 1.86 8.92
CA ASP A 142 15.17 3.14 9.20
C ASP A 142 14.21 4.12 9.86
N LEU A 143 12.95 4.15 9.42
CA LEU A 143 11.90 4.96 10.04
C LEU A 143 11.64 4.56 11.49
N ILE A 144 11.48 3.26 11.77
CA ILE A 144 11.25 2.76 13.14
C ILE A 144 12.47 3.00 14.02
N THR A 145 13.68 2.75 13.50
CA THR A 145 14.93 2.97 14.24
C THR A 145 15.13 4.46 14.56
N GLY A 146 14.81 5.36 13.63
CA GLY A 146 14.86 6.81 13.84
C GLY A 146 13.80 7.29 14.84
N ALA A 147 12.56 6.82 14.70
CA ALA A 147 11.45 7.21 15.57
C ALA A 147 11.60 6.69 17.01
N LEU A 148 12.17 5.49 17.18
CA LEU A 148 12.38 4.84 18.47
C LEU A 148 13.84 4.90 18.94
N GLY A 149 14.66 5.77 18.34
CA GLY A 149 16.12 5.78 18.54
C GLY A 149 16.60 6.01 19.98
N GLY A 150 15.71 6.43 20.89
CA GLY A 150 15.99 6.55 22.33
C GLY A 150 15.68 5.29 23.16
N LEU A 151 15.13 4.22 22.56
CA LEU A 151 14.63 3.04 23.25
C LEU A 151 15.44 1.80 22.86
N SER A 152 15.87 1.01 23.85
CA SER A 152 16.68 -0.21 23.62
C SER A 152 15.99 -1.26 22.75
N TYR A 153 14.65 -1.28 22.74
CA TYR A 153 13.84 -2.20 21.93
C TYR A 153 13.52 -1.67 20.52
N GLY A 154 13.82 -0.41 20.20
CA GLY A 154 13.52 0.19 18.89
C GLY A 154 14.15 -0.57 17.73
N LYS A 155 15.40 -1.02 17.90
CA LYS A 155 16.13 -1.80 16.90
C LYS A 155 15.51 -3.17 16.64
N ILE A 156 15.12 -3.89 17.71
CA ILE A 156 14.51 -5.21 17.59
C ILE A 156 13.17 -5.11 16.86
N LEU A 157 12.36 -4.10 17.21
CA LEU A 157 11.07 -3.88 16.55
C LEU A 157 11.24 -3.52 15.07
N ALA A 158 12.22 -2.68 14.75
CA ALA A 158 12.56 -2.31 13.37
C ALA A 158 13.00 -3.53 12.55
N ASP A 159 13.88 -4.37 13.11
CA ASP A 159 14.35 -5.59 12.46
C ASP A 159 13.18 -6.59 12.24
N LEU A 160 12.30 -6.76 13.23
CA LEU A 160 11.14 -7.65 13.13
C LEU A 160 10.15 -7.20 12.05
N ALA A 161 9.86 -5.90 11.99
CA ALA A 161 8.98 -5.31 10.98
C ALA A 161 9.57 -5.46 9.57
N ALA A 162 10.87 -5.22 9.41
CA ALA A 162 11.56 -5.39 8.13
C ALA A 162 11.54 -6.85 7.66
N ILE A 163 11.81 -7.80 8.55
CA ILE A 163 11.75 -9.23 8.26
C ILE A 163 10.32 -9.63 7.84
N PHE A 164 9.30 -9.12 8.52
CA PHE A 164 7.91 -9.39 8.18
C PHE A 164 7.56 -8.88 6.78
N ILE A 165 7.91 -7.64 6.44
CA ILE A 165 7.68 -7.06 5.11
C ILE A 165 8.42 -7.86 4.04
N LEU A 166 9.69 -8.21 4.28
CA LEU A 166 10.49 -9.01 3.36
C LEU A 166 9.87 -10.40 3.15
N ALA A 167 9.41 -11.05 4.21
CA ALA A 167 8.76 -12.36 4.13
C ALA A 167 7.48 -12.29 3.29
N LEU A 168 6.64 -11.27 3.48
CA LEU A 168 5.46 -11.03 2.64
C LEU A 168 5.84 -10.80 1.17
N GLY A 169 6.89 -10.03 0.91
CA GLY A 169 7.41 -9.80 -0.44
C GLY A 169 7.89 -11.08 -1.11
N VAL A 170 8.65 -11.92 -0.40
CA VAL A 170 9.12 -13.22 -0.89
C VAL A 170 7.94 -14.15 -1.17
N ILE A 171 6.95 -14.20 -0.28
CA ILE A 171 5.73 -14.99 -0.49
C ILE A 171 4.96 -14.51 -1.72
N ALA A 172 4.78 -13.20 -1.88
CA ALA A 172 4.13 -12.61 -3.05
C ALA A 172 4.89 -12.95 -4.34
N ALA A 173 6.22 -12.89 -4.31
CA ALA A 173 7.06 -13.29 -5.43
C ALA A 173 6.91 -14.78 -5.76
N LEU A 174 6.93 -15.68 -4.77
CA LEU A 174 6.71 -17.12 -4.98
C LEU A 174 5.33 -17.40 -5.61
N ASN A 175 4.30 -16.70 -5.14
CA ASN A 175 2.95 -16.80 -5.69
C ASN A 175 2.90 -16.28 -7.14
N GLN A 176 3.60 -15.19 -7.45
CA GLN A 176 3.70 -14.66 -8.82
C GLN A 176 4.32 -15.67 -9.79
N VAL A 177 5.34 -16.40 -9.32
CA VAL A 177 6.02 -17.45 -10.08
C VAL A 177 5.14 -18.71 -10.23
N GLY A 178 4.16 -18.89 -9.36
CA GLY A 178 3.29 -20.07 -9.32
C GLY A 178 3.94 -21.27 -8.63
N ILE A 179 5.01 -21.07 -7.87
CA ILE A 179 5.68 -22.14 -7.12
C ILE A 179 4.95 -22.35 -5.80
N ALA A 180 4.53 -23.60 -5.54
CA ALA A 180 3.98 -24.03 -4.26
C ALA A 180 2.81 -23.16 -3.73
N THR A 181 2.00 -22.57 -4.62
CA THR A 181 0.88 -21.70 -4.24
C THR A 181 -0.14 -22.40 -3.35
N THR A 182 -0.25 -23.72 -3.48
CA THR A 182 -1.10 -24.61 -2.67
C THR A 182 -0.66 -24.72 -1.22
N VAL A 183 0.62 -24.47 -0.92
CA VAL A 183 1.17 -24.51 0.45
C VAL A 183 1.40 -23.09 0.96
N THR A 184 2.01 -22.24 0.15
CA THR A 184 2.39 -20.89 0.55
C THR A 184 1.18 -20.00 0.86
N THR A 185 0.11 -20.07 0.06
CA THR A 185 -1.07 -19.20 0.26
C THR A 185 -1.84 -19.56 1.53
N PRO A 186 -2.16 -20.83 1.82
CA PRO A 186 -2.80 -21.19 3.09
C PRO A 186 -1.95 -20.85 4.31
N VAL A 187 -0.63 -21.05 4.25
CA VAL A 187 0.28 -20.69 5.35
C VAL A 187 0.23 -19.18 5.61
N LEU A 188 0.26 -18.36 4.56
CA LEU A 188 0.12 -16.90 4.70
C LEU A 188 -1.21 -16.52 5.36
N ILE A 189 -2.32 -17.09 4.89
CA ILE A 189 -3.66 -16.83 5.46
C ILE A 189 -3.71 -17.27 6.91
N ALA A 190 -3.13 -18.43 7.26
CA ALA A 190 -3.10 -18.94 8.63
C ALA A 190 -2.26 -18.05 9.57
N VAL A 191 -1.09 -17.59 9.13
CA VAL A 191 -0.23 -16.69 9.92
C VAL A 191 -0.91 -15.34 10.12
N LEU A 192 -1.39 -14.72 9.03
CA LEU A 192 -2.11 -13.44 9.11
C LEU A 192 -3.39 -13.56 9.94
N GLY A 193 -4.13 -14.66 9.76
CA GLY A 193 -5.33 -14.97 10.53
C GLY A 193 -5.04 -15.15 12.02
N THR A 194 -3.90 -15.77 12.36
CA THR A 194 -3.44 -15.91 13.75
C THR A 194 -3.07 -14.57 14.36
N VAL A 195 -2.28 -13.75 13.65
CA VAL A 195 -1.90 -12.41 14.12
C VAL A 195 -3.14 -11.52 14.28
N ALA A 196 -4.03 -11.51 13.29
CA ALA A 196 -5.30 -10.79 13.35
C ALA A 196 -6.17 -11.30 14.50
N GLY A 197 -6.26 -12.62 14.69
CA GLY A 197 -6.99 -13.24 15.80
C GLY A 197 -6.45 -12.82 17.17
N ILE A 198 -5.12 -12.85 17.35
CA ILE A 198 -4.47 -12.39 18.58
C ILE A 198 -4.75 -10.90 18.82
N LEU A 199 -4.69 -10.06 17.79
CA LEU A 199 -4.99 -8.63 17.91
C LEU A 199 -6.47 -8.38 18.26
N ILE A 200 -7.39 -9.04 17.57
CA ILE A 200 -8.83 -8.93 17.81
C ILE A 200 -9.16 -9.37 19.24
N VAL A 201 -8.62 -10.50 19.70
CA VAL A 201 -8.86 -11.01 21.06
C VAL A 201 -8.12 -10.21 22.12
N GLY A 202 -6.88 -9.80 21.88
CA GLY A 202 -6.08 -9.02 22.83
C GLY A 202 -6.62 -7.61 23.04
N VAL A 203 -6.87 -6.88 21.95
CA VAL A 203 -7.43 -5.52 21.99
C VAL A 203 -8.93 -5.56 22.32
N GLY A 204 -9.69 -6.41 21.65
CA GLY A 204 -11.15 -6.51 21.82
C GLY A 204 -11.62 -7.28 23.06
N GLY A 205 -10.79 -8.13 23.66
CA GLY A 205 -11.13 -8.86 24.90
C GLY A 205 -10.54 -8.23 26.17
N GLY A 206 -9.31 -7.71 26.10
CA GLY A 206 -8.58 -7.19 27.26
C GLY A 206 -8.83 -5.71 27.57
N LEU A 207 -9.04 -4.87 26.55
CA LEU A 207 -9.20 -3.42 26.73
C LEU A 207 -10.66 -2.96 26.82
N VAL A 208 -11.64 -3.85 26.64
CA VAL A 208 -13.07 -3.49 26.73
C VAL A 208 -13.43 -2.95 28.11
N LYS A 209 -13.04 -3.63 29.20
CA LYS A 209 -13.32 -3.16 30.57
C LYS A 209 -12.67 -1.80 30.89
N PRO A 210 -11.37 -1.57 30.64
CA PRO A 210 -10.75 -0.26 30.84
C PRO A 210 -11.33 0.85 29.97
N MET A 211 -11.81 0.53 28.77
CA MET A 211 -12.38 1.51 27.85
C MET A 211 -13.82 1.85 28.22
N GLN A 212 -14.57 0.88 28.73
CA GLN A 212 -15.89 1.09 29.37
C GLN A 212 -15.76 2.07 30.53
N SER A 213 -14.86 1.83 31.49
CA SER A 213 -14.71 2.73 32.64
C SER A 213 -14.26 4.15 32.28
N ARG A 214 -13.49 4.31 31.20
CA ARG A 214 -13.11 5.62 30.66
C ARG A 214 -14.28 6.36 30.03
N TRP A 215 -15.17 5.63 29.34
CA TRP A 215 -16.37 6.18 28.74
C TRP A 215 -17.37 6.57 29.81
N ASP A 216 -17.56 5.73 30.82
CA ASP A 216 -18.44 5.99 31.96
C ASP A 216 -18.00 7.28 32.67
N GLY A 217 -16.70 7.45 32.96
CA GLY A 217 -16.18 8.69 33.56
C GLY A 217 -16.22 9.93 32.64
N TRP A 218 -16.44 9.77 31.34
CA TRP A 218 -16.69 10.88 30.41
C TRP A 218 -18.18 11.22 30.38
N LEU A 219 -19.04 10.20 30.41
CA LEU A 219 -20.49 10.33 30.48
C LEU A 219 -20.93 10.95 31.82
N ASP A 220 -20.32 10.54 32.93
CA ASP A 220 -20.60 11.09 34.27
C ASP A 220 -20.20 12.56 34.35
N ARG A 221 -19.02 12.92 33.83
CA ARG A 221 -18.61 14.33 33.76
C ARG A 221 -19.52 15.16 32.86
N ALA A 222 -19.91 14.63 31.71
CA ALA A 222 -20.87 15.31 30.84
C ALA A 222 -22.24 15.45 31.51
N ALA A 223 -22.65 14.47 32.33
CA ALA A 223 -23.87 14.55 33.13
C ALA A 223 -23.75 15.63 34.21
N GLU A 224 -22.67 15.64 35.02
CA GLU A 224 -22.43 16.66 36.05
C GLU A 224 -22.33 18.08 35.48
N GLU A 225 -21.61 18.25 34.37
CA GLU A 225 -21.50 19.54 33.68
C GLU A 225 -22.87 19.99 33.15
N SER A 226 -23.69 19.05 32.66
CA SER A 226 -25.07 19.36 32.24
C SER A 226 -25.97 19.79 33.41
N HIS A 227 -25.75 19.25 34.62
CA HIS A 227 -26.47 19.65 35.83
C HIS A 227 -26.01 21.01 36.34
N ALA A 228 -24.70 21.25 36.41
CA ALA A 228 -24.12 22.54 36.78
C ALA A 228 -24.54 23.66 35.81
N ILE A 229 -24.56 23.39 34.51
CA ILE A 229 -25.03 24.34 33.49
C ILE A 229 -26.52 24.64 33.64
N ARG A 230 -27.35 23.65 34.03
CA ARG A 230 -28.79 23.86 34.28
C ARG A 230 -29.03 24.72 35.52
N GLU A 231 -28.32 24.47 36.63
CA GLU A 231 -28.40 25.29 37.84
C GLU A 231 -27.90 26.73 37.59
N GLN A 232 -26.79 26.88 36.88
CA GLN A 232 -26.22 28.20 36.58
C GLN A 232 -27.15 29.03 35.68
N ARG A 233 -27.84 28.39 34.72
CA ARG A 233 -28.88 29.05 33.91
C ARG A 233 -30.10 29.45 34.73
N GLN A 234 -30.52 28.62 35.70
CA GLN A 234 -31.64 28.96 36.59
C GLN A 234 -31.29 30.10 37.55
N ALA A 235 -30.08 30.11 38.10
CA ALA A 235 -29.58 31.19 38.96
C ALA A 235 -29.38 32.52 38.20
N GLN A 236 -28.89 32.46 36.95
CA GLN A 236 -28.80 33.64 36.09
C GLN A 236 -30.18 34.18 35.68
N GLY A 237 -31.14 33.29 35.41
CA GLY A 237 -32.52 33.67 35.15
C GLY A 237 -33.19 34.35 36.34
N ALA A 238 -32.99 33.81 37.55
CA ALA A 238 -33.50 34.38 38.80
C ALA A 238 -32.87 35.76 39.10
N GLY A 239 -31.54 35.87 39.05
CA GLY A 239 -30.84 37.13 39.31
C GLY A 239 -31.18 38.24 38.32
N ARG A 240 -31.43 37.89 37.04
CA ARG A 240 -31.86 38.86 36.03
C ARG A 240 -33.27 39.39 36.32
N SER A 241 -34.18 38.54 36.77
CA SER A 241 -35.54 38.94 37.15
C SER A 241 -35.58 39.85 38.39
N ASP A 242 -34.67 39.63 39.35
CA ASP A 242 -34.57 40.48 40.54
C ASP A 242 -33.95 41.86 40.24
N TYR A 243 -32.96 41.91 39.34
CA TYR A 243 -32.42 43.18 38.84
C TYR A 243 -33.48 43.99 38.09
N GLU A 244 -34.28 43.34 37.25
CA GLU A 244 -35.38 43.99 36.52
C GLU A 244 -36.45 44.55 37.48
N ARG A 245 -36.80 43.81 38.55
CA ARG A 245 -37.72 44.30 39.59
C ARG A 245 -37.18 45.50 40.35
N GLN A 246 -35.91 45.48 40.77
CA GLN A 246 -35.31 46.63 41.47
C GLN A 246 -35.20 47.88 40.58
N MET A 247 -34.89 47.70 39.30
CA MET A 247 -34.90 48.80 38.32
C MET A 247 -36.31 49.38 38.15
N ALA A 248 -37.33 48.51 38.06
CA ALA A 248 -38.72 48.94 37.98
C ALA A 248 -39.14 49.75 39.21
N ASP A 249 -38.83 49.27 40.43
CA ASP A 249 -39.13 49.98 41.68
C ASP A 249 -38.40 51.31 41.80
N ARG A 250 -37.11 51.37 41.43
CA ARG A 250 -36.36 52.64 41.41
C ARG A 250 -36.99 53.63 40.44
N SER A 251 -37.34 53.19 39.24
CA SER A 251 -37.95 54.07 38.24
C SER A 251 -39.34 54.55 38.67
N ALA A 252 -40.10 53.74 39.40
CA ALA A 252 -41.39 54.13 39.98
C ALA A 252 -41.22 55.16 41.11
N ALA A 253 -40.21 54.98 41.97
CA ALA A 253 -39.86 55.94 43.01
C ALA A 253 -39.40 57.28 42.42
N GLU A 254 -38.58 57.24 41.36
CA GLU A 254 -38.10 58.42 40.64
C GLU A 254 -39.26 59.18 39.99
N ARG A 255 -40.20 58.48 39.33
CA ARG A 255 -41.41 59.09 38.77
C ARG A 255 -42.26 59.77 39.84
N THR A 256 -42.37 59.14 41.02
CA THR A 256 -43.13 59.70 42.15
C THR A 256 -42.46 60.96 42.70
N GLN A 257 -41.13 60.98 42.80
CA GLN A 257 -40.36 62.16 43.21
C GLN A 257 -40.45 63.31 42.20
N VAL A 258 -40.37 63.01 40.90
CA VAL A 258 -40.50 64.02 39.84
C VAL A 258 -41.91 64.60 39.80
N MET A 259 -42.95 63.79 39.99
CA MET A 259 -44.33 64.27 40.12
C MET A 259 -44.51 65.19 41.35
N SER A 260 -43.93 64.83 42.49
CA SER A 260 -43.97 65.67 43.71
C SER A 260 -43.22 67.00 43.52
N ARG A 261 -42.06 67.00 42.87
CA ARG A 261 -41.26 68.21 42.62
C ARG A 261 -41.89 69.13 41.58
N GLY A 262 -42.57 68.57 40.57
CA GLY A 262 -43.34 69.34 39.59
C GLY A 262 -44.52 70.10 40.22
N GLN A 263 -45.13 69.52 41.26
CA GLN A 263 -46.26 70.13 41.97
C GLN A 263 -45.84 71.32 42.87
N GLU A 264 -44.62 71.32 43.41
CA GLU A 264 -44.06 72.47 44.15
C GLU A 264 -43.71 73.65 43.23
N SER A 265 -43.17 73.40 42.03
CA SER A 265 -42.83 74.46 41.07
C SER A 265 -44.03 75.21 40.48
N MET A 266 -45.24 74.62 40.49
CA MET A 266 -46.46 75.31 40.04
C MET A 266 -47.11 76.19 41.12
N SER A 267 -46.70 76.09 42.38
CA SER A 267 -47.25 76.89 43.48
C SER A 267 -46.56 78.25 43.66
N GLY A 268 -45.34 78.43 43.15
CA GLY A 268 -44.53 79.66 43.33
C GLY A 268 -44.68 80.75 42.26
N ALA A 269 -45.42 80.51 41.18
CA ALA A 269 -45.52 81.44 40.04
C ALA A 269 -46.83 82.26 40.04
N ARG A 270 -47.17 82.86 41.19
CA ARG A 270 -48.35 83.74 41.31
C ARG A 270 -48.11 84.88 42.29
N GLY A 271 -47.13 85.74 41.99
CA GLY A 271 -46.87 86.97 42.72
C GLY A 271 -45.75 87.77 42.07
N ASP A 272 -46.03 89.04 41.76
CA ASP A 272 -45.13 90.07 41.23
C ASP A 272 -44.76 90.05 39.73
N GLU A 273 -45.70 90.53 38.92
CA GLU A 273 -45.37 91.38 37.77
C GLU A 273 -46.27 92.63 37.77
N THR A 274 -45.84 93.68 38.49
CA THR A 274 -46.30 95.04 38.24
C THR A 274 -45.11 96.02 38.18
N GLN A 275 -44.86 96.46 36.95
CA GLN A 275 -44.50 97.83 36.55
C GLN A 275 -43.09 98.38 36.82
N GLN A 276 -42.43 98.75 35.70
CA GLN A 276 -41.79 100.03 35.35
C GLN A 276 -40.49 99.75 34.56
N PHE A 277 -40.16 100.28 33.37
CA PHE A 277 -40.12 101.65 32.84
C PHE A 277 -40.07 101.54 31.27
N ARG A 278 -40.95 102.16 30.48
CA ARG A 278 -40.86 103.49 29.81
C ARG A 278 -39.72 103.71 28.76
N ARG A 279 -40.16 103.86 27.49
CA ARG A 279 -39.72 104.67 26.31
C ARG A 279 -38.53 105.66 26.47
N PRO A 280 -37.76 105.98 25.39
CA PRO A 280 -38.17 106.70 24.15
C PRO A 280 -37.62 106.03 22.86
N GLY A 281 -37.96 106.33 21.61
CA GLY A 281 -38.67 107.40 20.91
C GLY A 281 -38.10 107.39 19.47
N GLY A 282 -38.95 107.38 18.44
CA GLY A 282 -38.59 107.30 17.02
C GLY A 282 -39.79 106.88 16.20
#